data_AF-A0AA39A8Q5-F1
#
_entry.id   AF-A0AA39A8Q5-F1
#
_cell.length_a   1.000
_cell.length_b   1.000
_cell.length_c   1.000
_cell.angle_alpha   90.00
_cell.angle_beta   90.00
_cell.angle_gamma   90.00
#
_symmetry.space_group_name_H-M   'P 1'
#
loop_
_entity.id
_entity.type
_entity.pdbx_description
1 polymer ?
#
loop_
_entity_poly.entity_id
_entity_poly.type
_entity_poly.pdbx_seq_one_letter_code
_entity_poly.pdbx_strand_id
1 'polypeptide(L)'
;MGFDPLRCSFVKAVQVIYEGTESAWEHRMEVYRRCGWTDYEIVLMFRQGPYIMKSSEKNIMSGMDFLVNRMGWQPAAIARFPIVFLLNLEKRTIPRCSVVKVLRMKGLVEKDLSLSAILACTARVFFDKFVVKYQEDIP
;
A
#
# COMPACT_ATOMS: atom_id res chain seq x y z
N MET A 1 -19.92 -10.00 1.90
CA MET A 1 -18.67 -9.21 2.10
C MET A 1 -17.74 -9.77 3.18
N GLY A 2 -18.17 -10.68 4.06
CA GLY A 2 -17.25 -11.41 4.96
C GLY A 2 -16.63 -10.56 6.08
N PHE A 3 -17.26 -9.45 6.47
CA PHE A 3 -16.84 -8.68 7.64
C PHE A 3 -17.42 -9.30 8.91
N ASP A 4 -16.66 -9.20 10.00
CA ASP A 4 -17.15 -9.44 11.35
C ASP A 4 -17.87 -8.16 11.83
N PRO A 5 -19.20 -8.20 12.09
CA PRO A 5 -19.97 -7.04 12.52
C PRO A 5 -19.46 -6.38 13.82
N LEU A 6 -18.71 -7.12 14.64
CA LEU A 6 -18.19 -6.62 15.91
C LEU A 6 -16.88 -5.83 15.76
N ARG A 7 -16.30 -5.76 14.56
CA ARG A 7 -15.03 -5.06 14.31
C ARG A 7 -15.25 -3.69 13.69
N CYS A 8 -14.40 -2.72 14.04
CA CYS A 8 -14.42 -1.39 13.43
C CYS A 8 -14.28 -1.40 11.89
N SER A 9 -13.69 -2.45 11.31
CA SER A 9 -13.62 -2.60 9.85
C SER A 9 -15.00 -2.73 9.22
N PHE A 10 -15.99 -3.34 9.89
CA PHE A 10 -17.37 -3.40 9.41
C PHE A 10 -18.00 -2.00 9.33
N VAL A 11 -17.91 -1.22 10.41
CA VAL A 11 -18.44 0.15 10.44
C VAL A 11 -17.80 1.01 9.35
N LYS A 12 -16.48 0.91 9.16
CA LYS A 12 -15.75 1.60 8.09
C LYS A 12 -16.21 1.17 6.70
N ALA A 13 -16.51 -0.11 6.50
CA ALA A 13 -17.01 -0.64 5.22
C ALA A 13 -18.41 -0.11 4.92
N VAL A 14 -19.33 -0.17 5.90
CA VAL A 14 -20.68 0.40 5.76
C VAL A 14 -20.59 1.89 5.42
N GLN A 15 -19.73 2.63 6.12
CA GLN A 15 -19.51 4.05 5.84
C GLN A 15 -19.04 4.29 4.39
N VAL A 16 -18.05 3.52 3.91
CA VAL A 16 -17.53 3.67 2.54
C VAL A 16 -18.60 3.36 1.50
N ILE A 17 -19.41 2.33 1.72
CA ILE A 17 -20.49 1.94 0.81
C ILE A 17 -21.59 3.00 0.80
N TYR A 18 -22.00 3.49 1.96
CA TYR A 18 -23.05 4.49 2.09
C TYR A 18 -22.67 5.84 1.45
N GLU A 19 -21.40 6.24 1.56
CA GLU A 19 -20.92 7.49 0.96
C GLU A 19 -20.67 7.40 -0.56
N GLY A 20 -20.60 6.20 -1.13
CA GLY A 20 -20.31 5.96 -2.54
C GLY A 20 -21.56 5.77 -3.38
N THR A 21 -21.49 6.12 -4.66
CA THR A 21 -22.47 5.67 -5.65
C THR A 21 -22.05 4.31 -6.22
N GLU A 22 -23.00 3.54 -6.73
CA GLU A 22 -22.73 2.29 -7.44
C GLU A 22 -21.74 2.49 -8.59
N SER A 23 -21.94 3.56 -9.39
CA SER A 23 -21.02 3.91 -10.49
C SER A 23 -19.60 4.25 -10.02
N ALA A 24 -19.46 4.94 -8.88
CA ALA A 24 -18.14 5.24 -8.33
C ALA A 24 -17.46 3.95 -7.83
N TRP A 25 -18.23 3.03 -7.25
CA TRP A 25 -17.74 1.74 -6.81
C TRP A 25 -17.26 0.88 -7.98
N GLU A 26 -18.06 0.75 -9.03
CA GLU A 26 -17.72 0.01 -10.26
C GLU A 26 -16.48 0.58 -10.93
N HIS A 27 -16.40 1.90 -11.08
CA HIS A 27 -15.23 2.57 -11.63
C HIS A 27 -13.97 2.29 -10.80
N ARG A 28 -14.06 2.29 -9.46
CA ARG A 28 -12.92 1.94 -8.58
C ARG A 28 -12.51 0.48 -8.72
N MET A 29 -13.47 -0.44 -8.80
CA MET A 29 -13.21 -1.86 -9.09
C MET A 29 -12.46 -2.00 -10.42
N GLU A 30 -12.87 -1.30 -11.47
CA GLU A 30 -12.20 -1.32 -12.77
C GLU A 30 -10.75 -0.80 -12.71
N VAL A 31 -10.50 0.30 -11.98
CA VAL A 31 -9.13 0.80 -11.76
C VAL A 31 -8.26 -0.26 -11.10
N TYR A 32 -8.76 -0.96 -10.08
CA TYR A 32 -8.02 -2.05 -9.44
C TYR A 32 -7.81 -3.25 -10.38
N ARG A 33 -8.79 -3.60 -11.23
CA ARG A 33 -8.62 -4.66 -12.25
C ARG A 33 -7.52 -4.30 -13.26
N ARG A 34 -7.46 -3.04 -13.70
CA ARG A 34 -6.38 -2.52 -14.59
C ARG A 34 -5.00 -2.61 -13.96
N CYS A 35 -4.93 -2.66 -12.63
CA CYS A 35 -3.70 -2.87 -11.87
C CYS A 35 -3.33 -4.35 -11.70
N GLY A 36 -4.09 -5.27 -12.29
CA GLY A 36 -3.81 -6.71 -12.35
C GLY A 36 -4.44 -7.54 -11.23
N TRP A 37 -5.35 -6.98 -10.44
CA TRP A 37 -6.03 -7.72 -9.37
C TRP A 37 -7.37 -8.29 -9.83
N THR A 38 -7.67 -9.49 -9.35
CA THR A 38 -8.97 -10.14 -9.50
C THR A 38 -10.01 -9.54 -8.57
N ASP A 39 -11.30 -9.70 -8.88
CA ASP A 39 -12.40 -9.24 -8.00
C ASP A 39 -12.29 -9.81 -6.59
N TYR A 40 -11.85 -11.06 -6.47
CA TYR A 40 -11.60 -11.70 -5.18
C TYR A 40 -10.50 -10.98 -4.38
N GLU A 41 -9.37 -10.66 -5.01
CA GLU A 41 -8.29 -9.91 -4.37
C GLU A 41 -8.74 -8.50 -3.97
N ILE A 42 -9.54 -7.83 -4.82
CA ILE A 42 -10.07 -6.50 -4.53
C ILE A 42 -11.00 -6.54 -3.31
N VAL A 43 -11.89 -7.52 -3.23
CA VAL A 43 -12.74 -7.73 -2.05
C VAL A 43 -11.90 -8.03 -0.81
N LEU A 44 -10.83 -8.81 -0.93
CA LEU A 44 -9.92 -9.07 0.19
C LEU A 44 -9.21 -7.79 0.66
N MET A 45 -8.72 -6.97 -0.29
CA MET A 45 -8.12 -5.67 0.02
C MET A 45 -9.12 -4.75 0.71
N PHE A 46 -10.36 -4.68 0.23
CA PHE A 46 -11.43 -3.89 0.84
C PHE A 46 -11.72 -4.35 2.27
N ARG A 47 -11.70 -5.66 2.54
CA ARG A 47 -11.84 -6.21 3.90
C ARG A 47 -10.71 -5.80 4.83
N GLN A 48 -9.48 -5.70 4.32
CA GLN A 48 -8.32 -5.29 5.11
C GLN A 48 -8.32 -3.79 5.40
N GLY A 49 -8.75 -2.97 4.44
CA GLY A 49 -8.80 -1.52 4.58
C GLY A 49 -9.91 -0.93 3.75
N PRO A 50 -11.13 -0.75 4.30
CA PRO A 50 -12.27 -0.30 3.49
C PRO A 50 -12.07 1.04 2.79
N TYR A 51 -11.30 1.94 3.40
CA TYR A 51 -11.03 3.27 2.85
C TYR A 51 -10.22 3.27 1.55
N ILE A 52 -9.62 2.14 1.14
CA ILE A 52 -8.92 2.06 -0.16
C ILE A 52 -9.88 2.41 -1.31
N MET A 53 -11.16 2.09 -1.19
CA MET A 53 -12.17 2.41 -2.21
C MET A 53 -12.49 3.91 -2.27
N LYS A 54 -11.97 4.72 -1.33
CA LYS A 54 -12.01 6.18 -1.38
C LYS A 54 -10.78 6.79 -2.08
N SER A 55 -9.75 6.01 -2.39
CA SER A 55 -8.57 6.50 -3.11
C SER A 55 -8.95 6.92 -4.54
N SER A 56 -8.42 8.04 -5.01
CA SER A 56 -8.61 8.47 -6.40
C SER A 56 -7.87 7.55 -7.36
N GLU A 57 -8.36 7.45 -8.61
CA GLU A 57 -7.64 6.74 -9.68
C GLU A 57 -6.20 7.23 -9.80
N LYS A 58 -5.99 8.57 -9.77
CA LYS A 58 -4.66 9.16 -9.78
C LYS A 58 -3.75 8.58 -8.69
N ASN A 59 -4.24 8.50 -7.45
CA ASN A 59 -3.43 7.97 -6.34
C ASN A 59 -3.11 6.48 -6.53
N ILE A 60 -4.06 5.69 -7.00
CA ILE A 60 -3.86 4.25 -7.25
C ILE A 60 -2.84 4.06 -8.38
N MET A 61 -3.05 4.71 -9.52
CA MET A 61 -2.20 4.57 -10.70
C MET A 61 -0.78 5.09 -10.45
N SER A 62 -0.61 6.24 -9.79
CA SER A 62 0.72 6.75 -9.42
C SER A 62 1.42 5.86 -8.38
N GLY A 63 0.67 5.30 -7.43
CA GLY A 63 1.20 4.33 -6.48
C GLY A 63 1.68 3.06 -7.17
N MET A 64 0.90 2.55 -8.13
CA MET A 64 1.26 1.35 -8.90
C MET A 64 2.43 1.57 -9.83
N ASP A 65 2.51 2.71 -10.54
CA ASP A 65 3.69 3.05 -11.34
C ASP A 65 4.96 3.03 -10.49
N PHE A 66 4.92 3.69 -9.33
CA PHE A 66 6.08 3.72 -8.46
C PHE A 66 6.42 2.32 -7.92
N LEU A 67 5.46 1.63 -7.30
CA LEU A 67 5.73 0.36 -6.61
C LEU A 67 6.07 -0.78 -7.57
N VAL A 68 5.35 -0.91 -8.69
CA VAL A 68 5.57 -1.98 -9.66
C VAL A 68 6.70 -1.61 -10.60
N ASN A 69 6.55 -0.53 -11.38
CA ASN A 69 7.47 -0.25 -12.49
C ASN A 69 8.84 0.24 -11.99
N ARG A 70 8.88 1.12 -10.99
CA ARG A 70 10.15 1.71 -10.51
C ARG A 70 10.83 0.91 -9.41
N MET A 71 10.04 0.24 -8.58
CA MET A 71 10.52 -0.46 -7.40
C MET A 71 10.51 -2.00 -7.53
N GLY A 72 9.86 -2.55 -8.56
CA GLY A 72 9.87 -3.98 -8.87
C GLY A 72 9.00 -4.85 -7.96
N TRP A 73 8.05 -4.27 -7.23
CA TRP A 73 7.13 -5.05 -6.40
C TRP A 73 6.08 -5.74 -7.25
N GLN A 74 5.75 -6.96 -6.86
CA GLN A 74 4.65 -7.71 -7.46
C GLN A 74 3.30 -7.14 -6.99
N PRO A 75 2.28 -7.01 -7.86
CA PRO A 75 0.93 -6.59 -7.47
C PRO A 75 0.36 -7.41 -6.31
N ALA A 76 0.62 -8.72 -6.26
CA ALA A 76 0.21 -9.59 -5.16
C ALA A 76 0.85 -9.19 -3.80
N ALA A 77 2.07 -8.65 -3.80
CA ALA A 77 2.71 -8.15 -2.58
C ALA A 77 2.07 -6.85 -2.09
N ILE A 78 1.62 -6.02 -3.03
CA ILE A 78 0.89 -4.77 -2.75
C ILE A 78 -0.50 -5.07 -2.21
N ALA A 79 -1.20 -6.08 -2.75
CA ALA A 79 -2.52 -6.52 -2.27
C ALA A 79 -2.52 -7.01 -0.81
N ARG A 80 -1.36 -7.46 -0.28
CA ARG A 80 -1.22 -7.80 1.14
C ARG A 80 -1.12 -6.58 2.07
N PHE A 81 -0.90 -5.39 1.51
CA PHE A 81 -0.82 -4.13 2.24
C PHE A 81 -1.49 -2.99 1.46
N PRO A 82 -2.82 -3.07 1.21
CA PRO A 82 -3.52 -2.14 0.34
C PRO A 82 -3.62 -0.72 0.94
N ILE A 83 -3.38 -0.59 2.25
CA ILE A 83 -3.29 0.70 2.96
C ILE A 83 -2.19 1.60 2.37
N VAL A 84 -1.25 1.06 1.59
CA VAL A 84 -0.26 1.88 0.86
C VAL A 84 -0.89 2.99 0.01
N PHE A 85 -2.09 2.77 -0.56
CA PHE A 85 -2.81 3.77 -1.36
C PHE A 85 -3.47 4.89 -0.54
N LEU A 86 -3.46 4.75 0.79
CA LEU A 86 -3.93 5.76 1.75
C LEU A 86 -2.78 6.59 2.32
N LEU A 87 -1.53 6.17 2.07
CA LEU A 87 -0.34 6.90 2.51
C LEU A 87 0.00 8.00 1.50
N ASN A 88 0.63 9.07 1.98
CA ASN A 88 1.14 10.10 1.09
C ASN A 88 2.30 9.53 0.26
N LEU A 89 2.12 9.46 -1.06
CA LEU A 89 3.08 8.88 -1.98
C LEU A 89 4.43 9.62 -1.94
N GLU A 90 4.41 10.94 -2.07
CA GLU A 90 5.61 11.79 -2.16
C GLU A 90 6.37 11.92 -0.84
N LYS A 91 5.64 12.08 0.27
CA LYS A 91 6.22 12.37 1.59
C LYS A 91 6.54 11.12 2.39
N ARG A 92 5.95 9.96 2.08
CA ARG A 92 6.13 8.73 2.86
C ARG A 92 6.56 7.54 2.01
N THR A 93 5.82 7.21 0.97
CA THR A 93 6.06 5.96 0.22
C THR A 93 7.35 6.04 -0.60
N ILE A 94 7.53 7.11 -1.38
CA ILE A 94 8.72 7.29 -2.24
C ILE A 94 10.01 7.34 -1.41
N PRO A 95 10.16 8.22 -0.40
CA PRO A 95 11.43 8.36 0.32
C PRO A 95 11.83 7.05 1.00
N ARG A 96 10.88 6.36 1.62
CA ARG A 96 11.16 5.14 2.39
C ARG A 96 11.50 3.96 1.51
N CYS A 97 10.73 3.75 0.44
CA CYS A 97 11.02 2.69 -0.51
C CYS A 97 12.38 2.91 -1.18
N SER A 98 12.72 4.15 -1.56
CA SER A 98 14.01 4.47 -2.19
C SER A 98 15.20 4.14 -1.29
N VAL A 99 15.16 4.48 0.00
CA VAL A 99 16.20 4.09 0.97
C VAL A 99 16.34 2.56 1.01
N VAL A 100 15.23 1.83 1.13
CA VAL A 100 15.26 0.36 1.16
C VAL A 100 15.79 -0.24 -0.14
N LYS A 101 15.54 0.39 -1.30
CA LYS A 101 16.12 -0.05 -2.58
C LYS A 101 17.63 0.02 -2.58
N VAL A 102 18.20 1.13 -2.10
CA VAL A 102 19.66 1.30 -1.98
C VAL A 102 20.25 0.25 -1.04
N LEU A 103 19.62 0.05 0.13
CA LEU A 103 20.05 -0.97 1.09
C LEU A 103 20.01 -2.39 0.49
N ARG A 104 18.95 -2.73 -0.27
CA ARG A 104 18.82 -4.02 -0.95
C ARG A 104 19.91 -4.21 -2.00
N MET A 105 20.22 -3.18 -2.77
CA MET A 105 21.29 -3.21 -3.79
C MET A 105 22.67 -3.44 -3.16
N LYS A 106 22.89 -2.94 -1.94
CA LYS A 106 24.12 -3.17 -1.16
C LYS A 106 24.12 -4.48 -0.37
N GLY A 107 23.03 -5.24 -0.37
CA GLY A 107 22.91 -6.48 0.41
C GLY A 107 22.77 -6.27 1.92
N LEU A 108 22.46 -5.05 2.36
CA LEU A 108 22.37 -4.68 3.79
C LEU A 108 21.03 -5.07 4.43
N VAL A 109 20.01 -5.34 3.61
CA VAL A 109 18.68 -5.75 4.06
C VAL A 109 18.13 -6.89 3.21
N GLU A 110 17.21 -7.64 3.81
CA GLU A 110 16.50 -8.75 3.16
C GLU A 110 15.79 -8.33 1.86
N LYS A 111 15.88 -9.20 0.85
CA LYS A 111 15.28 -8.96 -0.47
C LYS A 111 13.74 -9.05 -0.41
N ASP A 112 13.19 -9.79 0.54
CA ASP A 112 11.78 -10.10 0.71
C ASP A 112 11.08 -9.32 1.85
N LEU A 113 11.73 -8.27 2.37
CA LEU A 113 11.09 -7.29 3.26
C LEU A 113 9.70 -6.93 2.76
N SER A 114 8.70 -6.89 3.64
CA SER A 114 7.31 -6.57 3.27
C SER A 114 7.07 -5.06 3.22
N LEU A 115 6.11 -4.62 2.39
CA LEU A 115 5.72 -3.20 2.33
C LEU A 115 5.22 -2.68 3.67
N SER A 116 4.54 -3.51 4.46
CA SER A 116 4.08 -3.12 5.79
C SER A 116 5.25 -2.82 6.73
N ALA A 117 6.33 -3.62 6.71
CA ALA A 117 7.51 -3.36 7.53
C ALA A 117 8.17 -2.00 7.23
N ILE A 118 8.15 -1.59 5.97
CA ILE A 118 8.75 -0.35 5.47
C ILE A 118 7.82 0.85 5.75
N LEU A 119 6.52 0.69 5.48
CA LEU A 119 5.59 1.81 5.36
C LEU A 119 4.68 1.99 6.58
N ALA A 120 4.41 0.95 7.38
CA ALA A 120 3.50 1.06 8.51
C ALA A 120 4.15 1.72 9.75
N CYS A 121 5.47 1.67 9.88
CA CYS A 121 6.19 2.18 11.05
C CYS A 121 6.22 3.73 11.10
N THR A 122 6.46 4.30 12.28
CA THR A 122 6.60 5.75 12.47
C THR A 122 7.86 6.29 11.79
N ALA A 123 7.97 7.61 11.62
CA ALA A 123 9.17 8.22 11.03
C ALA A 123 10.43 7.89 11.83
N ARG A 124 10.37 7.98 13.17
CA ARG A 124 11.47 7.62 14.07
C ARG A 124 11.90 6.16 13.88
N VAL A 125 10.95 5.23 13.97
CA VAL A 125 11.26 3.79 13.83
C VAL A 125 11.83 3.47 12.44
N PHE A 126 11.34 4.12 11.39
CA PHE A 126 11.90 3.97 10.05
C PHE A 126 13.35 4.48 10.00
N PHE A 127 13.60 5.67 10.53
CA PHE A 127 14.91 6.31 10.54
C PHE A 127 15.94 5.46 11.29
N ASP A 128 15.61 5.00 12.50
CA ASP A 128 16.51 4.17 13.30
C ASP A 128 16.84 2.84 12.58
N LYS A 129 15.82 2.19 12.00
CA LYS A 129 15.98 0.86 11.39
C LYS A 129 16.69 0.86 10.05
N PHE A 130 16.49 1.88 9.22
CA PHE A 130 16.93 1.88 7.82
C PHE A 130 17.91 3.00 7.48
N VAL A 131 18.07 4.01 8.35
CA VAL A 131 19.01 5.11 8.11
C VAL A 131 20.15 5.05 9.10
N VAL A 132 19.90 5.26 10.39
CA VAL A 132 20.94 5.28 11.44
C VAL A 132 21.73 3.96 11.46
N LYS A 133 21.04 2.83 11.40
CA LYS A 133 21.68 1.51 11.43
C LYS A 133 22.73 1.30 10.33
N TYR A 134 22.57 1.95 9.17
CA TYR A 134 23.42 1.75 8.00
C TYR A 134 24.11 3.03 7.54
N GLN A 135 24.20 4.04 8.41
CA GLN A 135 24.72 5.36 8.05
C GLN A 135 26.20 5.31 7.65
N GLU A 136 26.99 4.41 8.24
CA GLU A 136 28.42 4.24 7.93
C GLU A 136 28.65 3.35 6.69
N ASP A 137 27.64 2.56 6.31
CA ASP A 137 27.69 1.66 5.14
C ASP A 137 27.31 2.38 3.83
N ILE A 138 26.81 3.61 3.93
CA ILE A 138 26.38 4.44 2.81
C ILE A 138 27.19 5.74 2.79
N PRO A 139 28.01 5.98 1.74
CA PRO A 139 28.78 7.21 1.61
C PRO A 139 27.89 8.44 1.45
#